data_AF-A0A844WU85-F1
#
_entry.id   AF-A0A844WU85-F1
#
_cell.length_a   1.000
_cell.length_b   1.000
_cell.length_c   1.000
_cell.angle_alpha   90.00
_cell.angle_beta   90.00
_cell.angle_gamma   90.00
#
_symmetry.space_group_name_H-M   'P 1'
#
loop_
_entity.id
_entity.type
_entity.pdbx_description
1 polymer ?
#
loop_
_entity_poly.entity_id
_entity_poly.type
_entity_poly.pdbx_seq_one_letter_code
_entity_poly.pdbx_strand_id
1 'polypeptide(L)'
;MHHLTKTTKSILKKITIAIGFCLIIGIVYFYFDNSLNLDDNLVQPETTIMDYTIYPSTIPENELLRIDEAKKLYRYAFDDQVFYGVVDPDSLVKFIKHAWQWDKNAMPYYYDLLHWKDLYDGGGKEDGIMMSFDEFMRKYRDQLVDNAGNRLVEPKVFRSIKMRGYLWNKFADLKYPYFAYRKSGHYAPCGFDEKGIARLCKDEQLEKSIEYLNYAIEGGYHCYEGLIARMLFQQGRHYKNQQYKQLNKLTEYRKTLKSEDLKLSIDYAQLMAEHSSIIGILRVTEAYLYGLGREHDIVKAYAWSLLSDYAKQKIEEQGNNLAWHAYQLPPVWEYNKQIQTRLEKVLNSAQQQAALNYLTELKTKIVSWNYNRWRDQIDDFHPKP
;
A
#
# COMPACT_ATOMS: atom_id res chain seq x y z
N MET A 1 34.93 2.01 -34.77
CA MET A 1 34.19 0.80 -34.31
C MET A 1 33.80 0.80 -32.83
N HIS A 2 34.50 1.52 -31.94
CA HIS A 2 34.20 1.51 -30.48
C HIS A 2 32.97 2.32 -30.02
N HIS A 3 32.50 3.25 -30.85
CA HIS A 3 31.40 4.17 -30.51
C HIS A 3 30.01 3.62 -30.87
N LEU A 4 29.93 2.69 -31.85
CA LEU A 4 28.66 2.05 -32.24
C LEU A 4 28.17 1.07 -31.17
N THR A 5 29.08 0.27 -30.60
CA THR A 5 28.78 -0.76 -29.59
C THR A 5 28.24 -0.19 -28.27
N LYS A 6 28.64 1.03 -27.89
CA LYS A 6 28.17 1.70 -26.67
C LYS A 6 26.72 2.21 -26.82
N THR A 7 26.38 2.70 -28.01
CA THR A 7 25.04 3.21 -28.33
C THR A 7 24.02 2.08 -28.41
N THR A 8 24.38 0.95 -29.02
CA THR A 8 23.51 -0.24 -29.12
C THR A 8 23.19 -0.82 -27.75
N LYS A 9 24.18 -0.88 -26.83
CA LYS A 9 23.99 -1.38 -25.45
C LYS A 9 23.07 -0.47 -24.60
N SER A 10 23.14 0.85 -24.83
CA SER A 10 22.27 1.84 -24.18
C SER A 10 20.83 1.77 -24.66
N ILE A 11 20.62 1.56 -25.96
CA ILE A 11 19.29 1.38 -26.55
C ILE A 11 18.65 0.08 -26.07
N LEU A 12 19.42 -1.02 -26.02
CA LEU A 12 18.93 -2.30 -25.51
C LEU A 12 18.45 -2.18 -24.06
N LYS A 13 19.25 -1.54 -23.18
CA LYS A 13 18.89 -1.31 -21.77
C LYS A 13 17.61 -0.48 -21.60
N LYS A 14 17.39 0.53 -22.44
CA LYS A 14 16.16 1.33 -22.43
C LYS A 14 14.94 0.53 -22.92
N ILE A 15 15.11 -0.34 -23.91
CA ILE A 15 14.06 -1.23 -24.40
C ILE A 15 13.70 -2.27 -23.34
N THR A 16 14.67 -2.86 -22.64
CA THR A 16 14.41 -3.83 -21.56
C THR A 16 13.64 -3.19 -20.40
N ILE A 17 14.00 -1.95 -20.00
CA ILE A 17 13.25 -1.19 -18.98
C ILE A 17 11.83 -0.89 -19.46
N ALA A 18 11.64 -0.51 -20.72
CA ALA A 18 10.32 -0.23 -21.28
C ALA A 18 9.44 -1.49 -21.35
N ILE A 19 9.99 -2.63 -21.74
CA ILE A 19 9.29 -3.93 -21.75
C ILE A 19 8.92 -4.35 -20.32
N GLY A 20 9.81 -4.14 -19.34
CA GLY A 20 9.52 -4.38 -17.93
C GLY A 20 8.37 -3.51 -17.41
N PHE A 21 8.32 -2.23 -17.77
CA PHE A 21 7.19 -1.35 -17.41
C PHE A 21 5.88 -1.79 -18.10
N CYS A 22 5.93 -2.20 -19.37
CA CYS A 22 4.75 -2.70 -20.07
C CYS A 22 4.23 -4.03 -19.50
N LEU A 23 5.13 -4.92 -19.05
CA LEU A 23 4.78 -6.15 -18.34
C LEU A 23 4.14 -5.85 -16.99
N ILE A 24 4.71 -4.95 -16.19
CA ILE A 24 4.12 -4.53 -14.89
C ILE A 24 2.73 -3.92 -15.10
N ILE A 25 2.55 -3.06 -16.11
CA ILE A 25 1.24 -2.49 -16.44
C ILE A 25 0.29 -3.60 -16.91
N GLY A 26 0.74 -4.53 -17.75
CA GLY A 26 -0.05 -5.67 -18.21
C GLY A 26 -0.46 -6.61 -17.06
N ILE A 27 0.43 -6.84 -16.09
CA ILE A 27 0.16 -7.63 -14.88
C ILE A 27 -0.85 -6.90 -13.99
N VAL A 28 -0.73 -5.59 -13.81
CA VAL A 28 -1.71 -4.79 -13.05
C VAL A 28 -3.08 -4.82 -13.75
N TYR A 29 -3.14 -4.67 -15.08
CA TYR A 29 -4.38 -4.79 -15.83
C TYR A 29 -4.97 -6.20 -15.77
N PHE A 30 -4.17 -7.26 -15.91
CA PHE A 30 -4.61 -8.65 -15.78
C PHE A 30 -5.11 -8.97 -14.37
N TYR A 31 -4.51 -8.34 -13.36
CA TYR A 31 -4.91 -8.47 -11.96
C TYR A 31 -6.25 -7.79 -11.69
N PHE A 32 -6.46 -6.58 -12.23
CA PHE A 32 -7.74 -5.89 -12.15
C PHE A 32 -8.82 -6.61 -12.99
N ASP A 33 -8.50 -7.10 -14.18
CA ASP A 33 -9.48 -7.73 -15.09
C ASP A 33 -9.94 -9.12 -14.62
N ASN A 34 -9.04 -9.93 -14.04
CA ASN A 34 -9.45 -11.18 -13.39
C ASN A 34 -10.22 -10.93 -12.09
N SER A 35 -9.92 -9.84 -11.38
CA SER A 35 -10.69 -9.44 -10.20
C SER A 35 -12.08 -8.92 -10.56
N LEU A 36 -12.25 -8.30 -11.73
CA LEU A 36 -13.51 -7.69 -12.17
C LEU A 36 -14.53 -8.70 -12.71
N ASN A 37 -14.08 -9.87 -13.20
CA ASN A 37 -14.95 -10.85 -13.87
C ASN A 37 -15.39 -12.05 -13.00
N LEU A 38 -15.12 -12.03 -11.69
CA LEU A 38 -15.41 -13.17 -10.80
C LEU A 38 -16.83 -13.21 -10.23
N ASP A 39 -17.58 -12.11 -10.27
CA ASP A 39 -18.92 -12.02 -9.64
C ASP A 39 -20.10 -12.26 -10.61
N ASP A 40 -19.95 -12.09 -11.93
CA ASP A 40 -21.12 -11.91 -12.80
C ASP A 40 -21.64 -13.16 -13.55
N ASN A 41 -21.07 -14.36 -13.41
CA ASN A 41 -21.63 -15.56 -14.06
C ASN A 41 -21.41 -16.86 -13.27
N LEU A 42 -22.26 -17.13 -12.30
CA LEU A 42 -22.36 -18.44 -11.62
C LEU A 42 -23.50 -19.28 -12.22
N VAL A 43 -23.24 -19.90 -13.36
CA VAL A 43 -23.87 -21.18 -13.72
C VAL A 43 -22.88 -22.27 -13.31
N GLN A 44 -23.17 -22.98 -12.22
CA GLN A 44 -22.36 -24.10 -11.78
C GLN A 44 -22.62 -25.35 -12.64
N PRO A 45 -21.60 -26.01 -13.18
CA PRO A 45 -21.65 -27.42 -13.51
C PRO A 45 -21.06 -28.28 -12.38
N GLU A 46 -21.56 -29.51 -12.29
CA GLU A 46 -21.50 -30.46 -11.19
C GLU A 46 -20.12 -30.85 -10.64
N THR A 47 -19.97 -30.64 -9.33
CA THR A 47 -19.30 -31.45 -8.30
C THR A 47 -17.89 -32.03 -8.54
N THR A 48 -16.89 -31.16 -8.38
CA THR A 48 -15.79 -31.49 -7.46
C THR A 48 -16.07 -30.73 -6.16
N ILE A 49 -16.37 -31.42 -5.06
CA ILE A 49 -16.50 -30.76 -3.75
C ILE A 49 -15.12 -30.21 -3.40
N MET A 50 -14.87 -28.93 -3.70
CA MET A 50 -13.66 -28.25 -3.27
C MET A 50 -13.76 -28.06 -1.76
N ASP A 51 -12.74 -28.52 -1.03
CA ASP A 51 -12.64 -28.30 0.41
C ASP A 51 -12.29 -26.84 0.66
N TYR A 52 -13.29 -26.04 1.02
CA TYR A 52 -13.16 -24.62 1.36
C TYR A 52 -12.82 -24.41 2.85
N THR A 53 -12.51 -25.48 3.58
CA THR A 53 -12.19 -25.39 5.00
C THR A 53 -10.93 -24.55 5.20
N ILE A 54 -11.07 -23.51 6.02
CA ILE A 54 -9.94 -22.75 6.53
C ILE A 54 -9.48 -23.44 7.80
N TYR A 55 -8.23 -23.86 7.82
CA TYR A 55 -7.65 -24.52 8.97
C TYR A 55 -6.88 -23.51 9.83
N PRO A 56 -6.91 -23.67 11.17
CA PRO A 56 -6.00 -22.95 12.04
C PRO A 56 -4.57 -23.37 11.73
N SER A 57 -3.62 -22.48 12.02
CA SER A 57 -2.21 -22.84 11.93
C SER A 57 -1.88 -23.99 12.88
N THR A 58 -1.07 -24.93 12.38
CA THR A 58 -0.46 -25.96 13.23
C THR A 58 0.82 -25.47 13.90
N ILE A 59 1.27 -24.26 13.57
CA ILE A 59 2.42 -23.61 14.22
C ILE A 59 1.90 -22.92 15.49
N PRO A 60 2.59 -23.07 16.64
CA PRO A 60 2.27 -22.34 17.86
C PRO A 60 2.21 -20.83 17.63
N GLU A 61 1.29 -20.14 18.31
CA GLU A 61 1.06 -18.70 18.13
C GLU A 61 2.33 -17.85 18.31
N ASN A 62 3.18 -18.22 19.26
CA ASN A 62 4.47 -17.55 19.54
C ASN A 62 5.56 -17.80 18.49
N GLU A 63 5.33 -18.74 17.57
CA GLU A 63 6.24 -19.09 16.47
C GLU A 63 5.74 -18.59 15.11
N LEU A 64 4.49 -18.10 15.04
CA LEU A 64 3.93 -17.54 13.81
C LEU A 64 4.70 -16.27 13.40
N LEU A 65 4.87 -16.09 12.09
CA LEU A 65 5.59 -14.92 11.57
C LEU A 65 4.75 -13.66 11.75
N ARG A 66 5.40 -12.57 12.15
CA ARG A 66 4.85 -11.23 11.96
C ARG A 66 4.77 -10.91 10.46
N ILE A 67 3.95 -9.93 10.09
CA ILE A 67 3.70 -9.59 8.68
C ILE A 67 5.00 -9.14 7.99
N ASP A 68 5.82 -8.32 8.66
CA ASP A 68 7.08 -7.83 8.12
C ASP A 68 8.16 -8.95 8.06
N GLU A 69 8.16 -9.86 9.03
CA GLU A 69 9.00 -11.06 9.03
C GLU A 69 8.68 -11.97 7.85
N ALA A 70 7.39 -12.27 7.61
CA ALA A 70 6.96 -13.06 6.46
C ALA A 70 7.36 -12.42 5.13
N LYS A 71 7.17 -11.09 5.00
CA LYS A 71 7.57 -10.33 3.81
C LYS A 71 9.08 -10.35 3.57
N LYS A 72 9.88 -10.15 4.63
CA LYS A 72 11.35 -10.19 4.55
C LYS A 72 11.82 -11.59 4.18
N LEU A 73 11.30 -12.61 4.85
CA LEU A 73 11.67 -14.00 4.60
C LEU A 73 11.41 -14.40 3.14
N TYR A 74 10.23 -14.05 2.60
CA TYR A 74 9.92 -14.28 1.19
C TYR A 74 10.90 -13.56 0.24
N ARG A 75 11.19 -12.27 0.46
CA ARG A 75 12.11 -11.49 -0.38
C ARG A 75 13.56 -11.97 -0.33
N TYR A 76 13.99 -12.55 0.79
CA TYR A 76 15.31 -13.19 0.89
C TYR A 76 15.35 -14.55 0.23
N ALA A 77 14.23 -15.28 0.25
CA ALA A 77 14.13 -16.63 -0.30
C ALA A 77 14.02 -16.66 -1.83
N PHE A 78 13.30 -15.71 -2.43
CA PHE A 78 12.90 -15.76 -3.84
C PHE A 78 12.92 -14.36 -4.47
N ASP A 79 13.55 -14.24 -5.63
CA ASP A 79 13.47 -13.04 -6.47
C ASP A 79 12.22 -13.13 -7.33
N ASP A 80 11.30 -12.16 -7.20
CA ASP A 80 10.05 -12.11 -7.96
C ASP A 80 9.98 -10.91 -8.92
N GLN A 81 11.12 -10.31 -9.23
CA GLN A 81 11.18 -9.05 -10.00
C GLN A 81 11.98 -9.14 -11.29
N VAL A 82 13.13 -9.81 -11.25
CA VAL A 82 14.09 -9.76 -12.35
C VAL A 82 14.26 -11.14 -12.97
N PHE A 83 14.56 -12.13 -12.14
CA PHE A 83 14.97 -13.46 -12.54
C PHE A 83 14.01 -14.55 -12.09
N TYR A 84 13.05 -14.24 -11.20
CA TYR A 84 11.94 -15.15 -10.86
C TYR A 84 12.43 -16.52 -10.33
N GLY A 85 13.45 -16.49 -9.45
CA GLY A 85 14.18 -17.68 -9.02
C GLY A 85 14.57 -17.68 -7.53
N VAL A 86 15.01 -18.83 -7.05
CA VAL A 86 15.39 -19.04 -5.64
C VAL A 86 16.73 -18.39 -5.35
N VAL A 87 16.74 -17.49 -4.37
CA VAL A 87 17.93 -16.76 -3.89
C VAL A 87 18.58 -17.52 -2.74
N ASP A 88 17.77 -17.91 -1.74
CA ASP A 88 18.23 -18.65 -0.57
C ASP A 88 17.31 -19.86 -0.27
N PRO A 89 17.76 -21.09 -0.57
CA PRO A 89 16.99 -22.31 -0.34
C PRO A 89 16.58 -22.52 1.12
N ASP A 90 17.42 -22.15 2.09
CA ASP A 90 17.12 -22.40 3.51
C ASP A 90 16.00 -21.47 4.00
N SER A 91 16.07 -20.19 3.62
CA SER A 91 14.96 -19.26 3.82
C SER A 91 13.69 -19.72 3.10
N LEU A 92 13.82 -20.28 1.89
CA LEU A 92 12.66 -20.78 1.15
C LEU A 92 12.02 -22.00 1.81
N VAL A 93 12.81 -22.94 2.34
CA VAL A 93 12.32 -24.07 3.15
C VAL A 93 11.53 -23.53 4.34
N LYS A 94 12.12 -22.61 5.12
CA LYS A 94 11.44 -22.00 6.28
C LYS A 94 10.12 -21.36 5.86
N PHE A 95 10.15 -20.53 4.82
CA PHE A 95 8.97 -19.83 4.31
C PHE A 95 7.83 -20.78 3.92
N ILE A 96 8.15 -21.84 3.16
CA ILE A 96 7.15 -22.82 2.70
C ILE A 96 6.55 -23.58 3.88
N LYS A 97 7.35 -23.94 4.91
CA LYS A 97 6.81 -24.56 6.12
C LYS A 97 5.71 -23.71 6.76
N HIS A 98 5.97 -22.41 6.94
CA HIS A 98 4.96 -21.48 7.46
C HIS A 98 3.68 -21.46 6.61
N ALA A 99 3.82 -21.26 5.29
CA ALA A 99 2.67 -21.20 4.40
C ALA A 99 1.85 -22.51 4.36
N TRP A 100 2.53 -23.67 4.32
CA TRP A 100 1.89 -24.98 4.26
C TRP A 100 1.26 -25.42 5.58
N GLN A 101 1.72 -24.84 6.70
CA GLN A 101 1.14 -25.02 8.02
C GLN A 101 0.17 -23.89 8.40
N TRP A 102 -0.43 -23.23 7.39
CA TRP A 102 -1.50 -22.26 7.56
C TRP A 102 -1.14 -20.97 8.33
N ASP A 103 0.14 -20.56 8.33
CA ASP A 103 0.52 -19.23 8.79
C ASP A 103 -0.03 -18.17 7.82
N LYS A 104 -1.05 -17.43 8.26
CA LYS A 104 -1.81 -16.50 7.41
C LYS A 104 -0.99 -15.32 6.93
N ASN A 105 0.15 -15.02 7.56
CA ASN A 105 1.07 -13.97 7.11
C ASN A 105 2.01 -14.46 6.01
N ALA A 106 2.30 -15.77 5.95
CA ALA A 106 3.11 -16.36 4.88
C ALA A 106 2.26 -16.74 3.64
N MET A 107 1.01 -17.15 3.82
CA MET A 107 0.14 -17.63 2.72
C MET A 107 0.01 -16.65 1.53
N PRO A 108 -0.17 -15.32 1.69
CA PRO A 108 -0.26 -14.40 0.56
C PRO A 108 0.99 -14.44 -0.33
N TYR A 109 2.16 -14.44 0.28
CA TYR A 109 3.43 -14.47 -0.43
C TYR A 109 3.66 -15.82 -1.12
N TYR A 110 3.07 -16.91 -0.62
CA TYR A 110 3.18 -18.20 -1.28
C TYR A 110 2.32 -18.24 -2.56
N TYR A 111 1.17 -17.56 -2.57
CA TYR A 111 0.45 -17.33 -3.83
C TYR A 111 1.25 -16.50 -4.83
N ASP A 112 2.02 -15.51 -4.37
CA ASP A 112 2.89 -14.72 -5.24
C ASP A 112 4.04 -15.58 -5.79
N LEU A 113 4.69 -16.39 -4.95
CA LEU A 113 5.68 -17.37 -5.38
C LEU A 113 5.13 -18.28 -6.49
N LEU A 114 3.95 -18.89 -6.26
CA LEU A 114 3.33 -19.79 -7.24
C LEU A 114 2.96 -19.09 -8.54
N HIS A 115 2.71 -17.79 -8.50
CA HIS A 115 2.44 -17.00 -9.70
C HIS A 115 3.71 -16.76 -10.52
N TRP A 116 4.84 -16.53 -9.85
CA TRP A 116 6.09 -16.12 -10.49
C TRP A 116 7.03 -17.27 -10.85
N LYS A 117 6.93 -18.42 -10.18
CA LYS A 117 7.87 -19.54 -10.30
C LYS A 117 8.12 -20.04 -11.73
N ASP A 118 7.13 -19.91 -12.61
CA ASP A 118 7.20 -20.40 -13.99
C ASP A 118 7.87 -19.40 -14.95
N LEU A 119 8.23 -18.20 -14.46
CA LEU A 119 8.92 -17.15 -15.22
C LEU A 119 10.43 -17.15 -15.01
N TYR A 120 10.98 -18.20 -14.40
CA TYR A 120 12.40 -18.31 -14.07
C TYR A 120 13.32 -17.99 -15.25
N ASP A 121 14.22 -17.03 -15.04
CA ASP A 121 15.30 -16.67 -15.95
C ASP A 121 16.64 -17.23 -15.43
N GLY A 122 17.16 -18.22 -16.15
CA GLY A 122 18.45 -18.84 -15.88
C GLY A 122 19.65 -17.90 -15.98
N GLY A 123 19.49 -16.70 -16.57
CA GLY A 123 20.50 -15.65 -16.62
C GLY A 123 20.84 -15.06 -15.25
N GLY A 124 19.97 -15.18 -14.25
CA GLY A 124 20.17 -14.64 -12.90
C GLY A 124 21.25 -15.34 -12.06
N LYS A 125 21.87 -16.41 -12.57
CA LYS A 125 22.90 -17.16 -11.82
C LYS A 125 24.11 -16.32 -11.43
N GLU A 126 24.48 -15.35 -12.26
CA GLU A 126 25.59 -14.42 -11.96
C GLU A 126 25.19 -13.37 -10.90
N ASP A 127 23.89 -13.18 -10.68
CA ASP A 127 23.32 -12.20 -9.75
C ASP A 127 22.83 -12.84 -8.44
N GLY A 128 23.29 -14.06 -8.13
CA GLY A 128 23.01 -14.73 -6.87
C GLY A 128 21.75 -15.59 -6.84
N ILE A 129 21.08 -15.78 -7.99
CA ILE A 129 19.97 -16.74 -8.10
C ILE A 129 20.53 -18.17 -8.19
N MET A 130 20.18 -19.01 -7.22
CA MET A 130 20.75 -20.34 -7.10
C MET A 130 20.10 -21.35 -8.03
N MET A 131 18.77 -21.32 -8.18
CA MET A 131 18.02 -22.31 -8.96
C MET A 131 16.59 -21.88 -9.28
N SER A 132 15.93 -22.62 -10.17
CA SER A 132 14.47 -22.51 -10.35
C SER A 132 13.73 -23.10 -9.15
N PHE A 133 12.45 -22.74 -9.00
CA PHE A 133 11.61 -23.33 -7.96
C PHE A 133 11.43 -24.85 -8.12
N ASP A 134 11.28 -25.34 -9.35
CA ASP A 134 11.13 -26.78 -9.60
C ASP A 134 12.39 -27.57 -9.22
N GLU A 135 13.58 -27.00 -9.49
CA GLU A 135 14.83 -27.58 -9.06
C GLU A 135 14.96 -27.58 -7.53
N PHE A 136 14.55 -26.48 -6.88
CA PHE A 136 14.47 -26.40 -5.43
C PHE A 136 13.56 -27.49 -4.87
N MET A 137 12.35 -27.65 -5.41
CA MET A 137 11.42 -28.68 -4.95
C MET A 137 12.01 -30.08 -5.11
N ARG A 138 12.72 -30.38 -6.21
CA ARG A 138 13.40 -31.67 -6.37
C ARG A 138 14.49 -31.92 -5.33
N LYS A 139 15.25 -30.89 -4.94
CA LYS A 139 16.41 -31.01 -4.04
C LYS A 139 16.05 -30.93 -2.55
N TYR A 140 15.08 -30.10 -2.19
CA TYR A 140 14.78 -29.72 -0.80
C TYR A 140 13.44 -30.26 -0.29
N ARG A 141 12.69 -31.04 -1.09
CA ARG A 141 11.38 -31.57 -0.69
C ARG A 141 11.39 -32.34 0.63
N ASP A 142 12.44 -33.11 0.90
CA ASP A 142 12.55 -33.90 2.13
C ASP A 142 12.74 -33.03 3.38
N GLN A 143 13.11 -31.76 3.24
CA GLN A 143 13.25 -30.81 4.35
C GLN A 143 11.92 -30.13 4.70
N LEU A 144 10.89 -30.23 3.85
CA LEU A 144 9.55 -29.71 4.10
C LEU A 144 8.78 -30.66 5.04
N VAL A 145 9.15 -30.64 6.31
CA VAL A 145 8.57 -31.40 7.42
C VAL A 145 8.07 -30.49 8.54
N ASP A 146 7.06 -30.91 9.29
CA ASP A 146 6.60 -30.21 10.49
C ASP A 146 7.60 -30.32 11.66
N ASN A 147 7.26 -29.74 12.82
CA ASN A 147 8.08 -29.79 14.03
C ASN A 147 8.24 -31.23 14.60
N ALA A 148 7.38 -32.17 14.21
CA ALA A 148 7.46 -33.58 14.57
C ALA A 148 8.18 -34.44 13.52
N GLY A 149 8.67 -33.83 12.43
CA GLY A 149 9.35 -34.53 11.33
C GLY A 149 8.41 -35.17 10.31
N ASN A 150 7.09 -34.95 10.40
CA ASN A 150 6.16 -35.46 9.39
C ASN A 150 6.26 -34.62 8.12
N ARG A 151 6.25 -35.28 6.96
CA ARG A 151 6.26 -34.60 5.66
C ARG A 151 5.03 -33.69 5.53
N LEU A 152 5.27 -32.41 5.30
CA LEU A 152 4.22 -31.45 5.00
C LEU A 152 3.65 -31.72 3.61
N VAL A 153 2.37 -31.42 3.43
CA VAL A 153 1.66 -31.50 2.15
C VAL A 153 1.17 -30.11 1.79
N GLU A 154 1.40 -29.70 0.54
CA GLU A 154 0.88 -28.43 0.04
C GLU A 154 -0.65 -28.37 0.22
N PRO A 155 -1.17 -27.37 0.94
CA PRO A 155 -2.59 -27.17 1.10
C PRO A 155 -3.32 -27.07 -0.24
N LYS A 156 -4.45 -27.78 -0.38
CA LYS A 156 -5.25 -27.82 -1.63
C LYS A 156 -5.68 -26.43 -2.11
N VAL A 157 -5.81 -25.48 -1.17
CA VAL A 157 -6.15 -24.08 -1.42
C VAL A 157 -5.21 -23.36 -2.39
N PHE A 158 -3.98 -23.83 -2.55
CA PHE A 158 -3.01 -23.25 -3.46
C PHE A 158 -3.12 -23.76 -4.90
N ARG A 159 -3.83 -24.87 -5.11
CA ARG A 159 -3.90 -25.55 -6.42
C ARG A 159 -4.91 -24.95 -7.39
N SER A 160 -5.75 -24.02 -6.93
CA SER A 160 -6.83 -23.44 -7.74
C SER A 160 -6.87 -21.92 -7.61
N ILE A 161 -6.82 -21.24 -8.75
CA ILE A 161 -6.97 -19.78 -8.80
C ILE A 161 -8.34 -19.32 -8.29
N LYS A 162 -9.38 -20.16 -8.47
CA LYS A 162 -10.73 -19.88 -7.93
C LYS A 162 -10.73 -19.93 -6.40
N MET A 163 -9.95 -20.82 -5.78
CA MET A 163 -9.82 -20.89 -4.31
C MET A 163 -9.08 -19.67 -3.75
N ARG A 164 -8.11 -19.12 -4.49
CA ARG A 164 -7.39 -17.89 -4.08
C ARG A 164 -8.35 -16.74 -3.81
N GLY A 165 -9.26 -16.45 -4.74
CA GLY A 165 -10.23 -15.36 -4.61
C GLY A 165 -11.19 -15.55 -3.43
N TYR A 166 -11.75 -16.76 -3.29
CA TYR A 166 -12.60 -17.10 -2.15
C TYR A 166 -11.89 -16.89 -0.81
N LEU A 167 -10.67 -17.43 -0.65
CA LEU A 167 -9.93 -17.35 0.60
C LEU A 167 -9.45 -15.93 0.92
N TRP A 168 -9.08 -15.17 -0.11
CA TRP A 168 -8.78 -13.75 0.06
C TRP A 168 -9.96 -12.99 0.67
N ASN A 169 -11.16 -13.21 0.14
CA ASN A 169 -12.37 -12.61 0.67
C ASN A 169 -12.64 -13.07 2.10
N LYS A 170 -12.53 -14.38 2.35
CA LYS A 170 -12.79 -14.98 3.65
C LYS A 170 -11.80 -14.53 4.73
N PHE A 171 -10.52 -14.42 4.41
CA PHE A 171 -9.49 -13.94 5.34
C PHE A 171 -9.66 -12.45 5.65
N ALA A 172 -10.06 -11.64 4.68
CA ALA A 172 -10.40 -10.26 4.94
C ALA A 172 -11.63 -10.13 5.86
N ASP A 173 -12.66 -10.97 5.67
CA ASP A 173 -13.85 -11.02 6.56
C ASP A 173 -13.49 -11.48 7.98
N LEU A 174 -12.47 -12.34 8.10
CA LEU A 174 -11.86 -12.74 9.37
C LEU A 174 -10.86 -11.70 9.91
N LYS A 175 -10.78 -10.52 9.30
CA LYS A 175 -9.95 -9.37 9.70
C LYS A 175 -8.45 -9.62 9.65
N TYR A 176 -7.98 -10.54 8.81
CA TYR A 176 -6.54 -10.70 8.60
C TYR A 176 -5.98 -9.48 7.86
N PRO A 177 -4.97 -8.76 8.41
CA PRO A 177 -4.70 -7.37 8.02
C PRO A 177 -4.27 -7.19 6.55
N TYR A 178 -3.39 -8.07 6.05
CA TYR A 178 -2.95 -8.04 4.65
C TYR A 178 -4.15 -8.16 3.69
N PHE A 179 -5.06 -9.10 3.97
CA PHE A 179 -6.21 -9.38 3.11
C PHE A 179 -7.25 -8.27 3.20
N ALA A 180 -7.50 -7.73 4.40
CA ALA A 180 -8.36 -6.58 4.59
C ALA A 180 -7.83 -5.37 3.80
N TYR A 181 -6.53 -5.06 3.91
CA TYR A 181 -5.90 -4.00 3.13
C TYR A 181 -6.15 -4.17 1.62
N ARG A 182 -5.95 -5.38 1.08
CA ARG A 182 -6.19 -5.67 -0.36
C ARG A 182 -7.68 -5.60 -0.74
N LYS A 183 -8.57 -6.12 0.11
CA LYS A 183 -10.02 -6.12 -0.14
C LYS A 183 -10.61 -4.71 -0.12
N SER A 184 -10.06 -3.80 0.69
CA SER A 184 -10.48 -2.39 0.67
C SER A 184 -10.42 -1.76 -0.73
N GLY A 185 -9.41 -2.12 -1.52
CA GLY A 185 -9.18 -1.62 -2.88
C GLY A 185 -10.21 -2.08 -3.90
N HIS A 186 -10.95 -3.17 -3.64
CA HIS A 186 -12.01 -3.65 -4.52
C HIS A 186 -13.25 -2.75 -4.45
N TYR A 187 -13.52 -2.17 -3.28
CA TYR A 187 -14.69 -1.30 -3.10
C TYR A 187 -14.41 0.15 -3.52
N ALA A 188 -13.24 0.68 -3.16
CA ALA A 188 -12.85 2.03 -3.53
C ALA A 188 -11.32 2.15 -3.62
N PRO A 189 -10.79 3.03 -4.48
CA PRO A 189 -11.52 4.00 -5.32
C PRO A 189 -12.07 3.43 -6.64
N CYS A 190 -13.13 4.05 -7.18
CA CYS A 190 -13.95 3.53 -8.29
C CYS A 190 -13.39 3.78 -9.70
N GLY A 191 -12.07 3.88 -9.83
CA GLY A 191 -11.39 4.08 -11.11
C GLY A 191 -11.58 5.47 -11.73
N PHE A 192 -11.37 5.55 -13.04
CA PHE A 192 -11.40 6.79 -13.82
C PHE A 192 -12.35 6.66 -15.02
N ASP A 193 -12.85 7.78 -15.53
CA ASP A 193 -13.55 7.84 -16.82
C ASP A 193 -12.55 7.87 -17.99
N GLU A 194 -13.07 7.91 -19.22
CA GLU A 194 -12.27 7.93 -20.46
C GLU A 194 -11.36 9.16 -20.57
N LYS A 195 -11.66 10.23 -19.84
CA LYS A 195 -10.86 11.47 -19.80
C LYS A 195 -9.84 11.43 -18.65
N GLY A 196 -9.77 10.34 -17.90
CA GLY A 196 -8.89 10.19 -16.75
C GLY A 196 -9.38 10.94 -15.50
N ILE A 197 -10.66 11.32 -15.43
CA ILE A 197 -11.26 11.95 -14.25
C ILE A 197 -11.75 10.86 -13.29
N ALA A 198 -11.49 11.04 -12.00
CA ALA A 198 -11.84 10.07 -10.98
C ALA A 198 -13.37 9.94 -10.87
N ARG A 199 -13.88 8.72 -10.98
CA ARG A 199 -15.32 8.45 -10.86
C ARG A 199 -15.78 8.61 -9.41
N LEU A 200 -17.03 9.04 -9.24
CA LEU A 200 -17.67 9.05 -7.93
C LEU A 200 -17.96 7.61 -7.50
N CYS A 201 -17.64 7.28 -6.26
CA CYS A 201 -18.07 6.05 -5.61
C CYS A 201 -19.43 6.22 -4.96
N LYS A 202 -20.19 5.14 -4.81
CA LYS A 202 -21.37 5.12 -3.95
C LYS A 202 -20.92 5.10 -2.48
N ASP A 203 -21.73 5.67 -1.59
CA ASP A 203 -21.40 5.70 -0.16
C ASP A 203 -21.20 4.29 0.42
N GLU A 204 -22.07 3.33 0.10
CA GLU A 204 -21.92 1.94 0.55
C GLU A 204 -20.56 1.32 0.19
N GLN A 205 -20.01 1.64 -0.99
CA GLN A 205 -18.70 1.17 -1.40
C GLN A 205 -17.59 1.83 -0.56
N LEU A 206 -17.74 3.12 -0.27
CA LEU A 206 -16.77 3.85 0.53
C LEU A 206 -16.79 3.34 1.97
N GLU A 207 -17.96 3.11 2.56
CA GLU A 207 -18.10 2.56 3.91
C GLU A 207 -17.49 1.15 4.02
N LYS A 208 -17.75 0.26 3.05
CA LYS A 208 -17.09 -1.06 3.01
C LYS A 208 -15.57 -0.93 2.87
N SER A 209 -15.09 -0.01 2.04
CA SER A 209 -13.65 0.23 1.90
C SER A 209 -13.01 0.74 3.19
N ILE A 210 -13.68 1.67 3.89
CA ILE A 210 -13.27 2.20 5.19
C ILE A 210 -13.19 1.08 6.24
N GLU A 211 -14.22 0.22 6.31
CA GLU A 211 -14.27 -0.92 7.24
C GLU A 211 -13.02 -1.81 7.12
N TYR A 212 -12.67 -2.24 5.91
CA TYR A 212 -11.49 -3.09 5.70
C TYR A 212 -10.17 -2.35 5.93
N LEU A 213 -10.10 -1.04 5.67
CA LEU A 213 -8.92 -0.25 6.03
C LEU A 213 -8.76 -0.16 7.55
N ASN A 214 -9.85 -0.05 8.30
CA ASN A 214 -9.80 -0.09 9.76
C ASN A 214 -9.30 -1.45 10.25
N TYR A 215 -9.76 -2.58 9.69
CA TYR A 215 -9.20 -3.90 10.04
C TYR A 215 -7.71 -4.01 9.73
N ALA A 216 -7.23 -3.39 8.64
CA ALA A 216 -5.80 -3.36 8.34
C ALA A 216 -5.01 -2.52 9.35
N ILE A 217 -5.55 -1.36 9.76
CA ILE A 217 -4.94 -0.45 10.74
C ILE A 217 -4.92 -1.10 12.14
N GLU A 218 -6.01 -1.75 12.56
CA GLU A 218 -6.06 -2.56 13.79
C GLU A 218 -5.00 -3.67 13.79
N GLY A 219 -4.63 -4.14 12.60
CA GLY A 219 -3.57 -5.10 12.35
C GLY A 219 -2.16 -4.52 12.15
N GLY A 220 -1.98 -3.22 12.40
CA GLY A 220 -0.70 -2.53 12.37
C GLY A 220 -0.32 -1.86 11.04
N TYR A 221 -1.19 -1.84 10.02
CA TYR A 221 -0.89 -1.11 8.77
C TYR A 221 -1.08 0.40 8.93
N HIS A 222 -0.15 1.19 8.36
CA HIS A 222 -0.26 2.65 8.31
C HIS A 222 -0.94 3.18 7.04
N CYS A 223 -2.09 2.63 6.67
CA CYS A 223 -2.79 2.98 5.42
C CYS A 223 -3.73 4.21 5.53
N TYR A 224 -3.42 5.13 6.47
CA TYR A 224 -4.24 6.30 6.80
C TYR A 224 -4.54 7.22 5.61
N GLU A 225 -3.61 7.43 4.69
CA GLU A 225 -3.85 8.27 3.50
C GLU A 225 -4.98 7.73 2.64
N GLY A 226 -5.01 6.41 2.45
CA GLY A 226 -6.10 5.74 1.75
C GLY A 226 -7.42 5.86 2.50
N LEU A 227 -7.38 5.72 3.84
CA LEU A 227 -8.53 5.85 4.72
C LEU A 227 -9.13 7.26 4.65
N ILE A 228 -8.34 8.30 4.91
CA ILE A 228 -8.86 9.68 4.92
C ILE A 228 -9.34 10.12 3.54
N ALA A 229 -8.75 9.64 2.44
CA ALA A 229 -9.26 9.91 1.09
C ALA A 229 -10.67 9.33 0.89
N ARG A 230 -10.91 8.12 1.43
CA ARG A 230 -12.19 7.42 1.40
C ARG A 230 -13.17 7.88 2.45
N MET A 231 -12.76 8.56 3.51
CA MET A 231 -13.69 9.24 4.42
C MET A 231 -14.11 10.59 3.83
N LEU A 232 -13.13 11.38 3.37
CA LEU A 232 -13.35 12.77 2.97
C LEU A 232 -14.05 12.91 1.62
N PHE A 233 -13.66 12.16 0.59
CA PHE A 233 -14.04 12.47 -0.79
C PHE A 233 -14.93 11.42 -1.42
N GLN A 234 -15.86 11.84 -2.29
CA GLN A 234 -16.78 10.94 -2.98
C GLN A 234 -16.06 10.02 -3.97
N GLN A 235 -14.92 10.46 -4.52
CA GLN A 235 -14.08 9.65 -5.42
C GLN A 235 -13.20 8.63 -4.68
N GLY A 236 -13.13 8.71 -3.34
CA GLY A 236 -12.20 7.92 -2.53
C GLY A 236 -10.72 8.23 -2.80
N ARG A 237 -10.40 9.42 -3.34
CA ARG A 237 -9.06 9.85 -3.73
C ARG A 237 -8.81 11.30 -3.35
N HIS A 238 -7.55 11.64 -3.08
CA HIS A 238 -7.14 13.04 -2.88
C HIS A 238 -7.07 13.86 -4.17
N TYR A 239 -7.01 13.20 -5.33
CA TYR A 239 -6.87 13.83 -6.64
C TYR A 239 -8.09 13.56 -7.51
N LYS A 240 -8.45 14.56 -8.32
CA LYS A 240 -9.58 14.52 -9.27
C LYS A 240 -9.27 13.78 -10.56
N ASN A 241 -8.00 13.57 -10.89
CA ASN A 241 -7.60 12.95 -12.14
C ASN A 241 -6.41 12.00 -11.98
N GLN A 242 -6.25 11.12 -12.96
CA GLN A 242 -5.21 10.09 -12.99
C GLN A 242 -3.81 10.66 -13.19
N GLN A 243 -3.69 11.87 -13.73
CA GLN A 243 -2.42 12.58 -13.86
C GLN A 243 -2.01 13.32 -12.58
N TYR A 244 -2.81 13.24 -11.52
CA TYR A 244 -2.57 13.87 -10.22
C TYR A 244 -2.36 15.38 -10.31
N LYS A 245 -2.93 16.05 -11.31
CA LYS A 245 -2.75 17.50 -11.53
C LYS A 245 -3.74 18.37 -10.76
N GLN A 246 -4.84 17.78 -10.29
CA GLN A 246 -5.92 18.49 -9.62
C GLN A 246 -6.29 17.78 -8.32
N LEU A 247 -6.36 18.55 -7.23
CA LEU A 247 -6.72 18.05 -5.91
C LEU A 247 -8.23 18.17 -5.68
N ASN A 248 -8.78 17.21 -4.94
CA ASN A 248 -9.98 17.44 -4.16
C ASN A 248 -9.62 18.33 -2.97
N LYS A 249 -10.35 19.44 -2.82
CA LYS A 249 -10.18 20.40 -1.71
C LYS A 249 -11.05 19.97 -0.54
N LEU A 250 -10.64 20.25 0.69
CA LEU A 250 -11.43 19.85 1.87
C LEU A 250 -12.84 20.45 1.85
N THR A 251 -13.04 21.63 1.28
CA THR A 251 -14.37 22.24 1.07
C THR A 251 -15.30 21.43 0.16
N GLU A 252 -14.78 20.42 -0.54
CA GLU A 252 -15.49 19.51 -1.45
C GLU A 252 -15.69 18.13 -0.82
N TYR A 253 -15.57 18.00 0.52
CA TYR A 253 -15.83 16.75 1.22
C TYR A 253 -17.24 16.24 0.94
N ARG A 254 -17.42 14.92 1.02
CA ARG A 254 -18.69 14.26 0.71
C ARG A 254 -19.83 14.82 1.59
N LYS A 255 -21.00 15.00 0.99
CA LYS A 255 -22.15 15.61 1.67
C LYS A 255 -22.74 14.73 2.78
N THR A 256 -22.51 13.43 2.71
CA THR A 256 -23.01 12.44 3.66
C THR A 256 -22.10 12.20 4.86
N LEU A 257 -20.91 12.82 4.90
CA LEU A 257 -19.97 12.69 6.02
C LEU A 257 -20.53 13.39 7.26
N LYS A 258 -20.59 12.65 8.37
CA LYS A 258 -20.98 13.23 9.65
C LYS A 258 -19.87 14.12 10.20
N SER A 259 -20.23 15.06 11.06
CA SER A 259 -19.26 15.96 11.69
C SER A 259 -18.20 15.21 12.51
N GLU A 260 -18.60 14.13 13.19
CA GLU A 260 -17.70 13.25 13.96
C GLU A 260 -16.67 12.57 13.05
N ASP A 261 -17.11 11.99 11.93
CA ASP A 261 -16.23 11.35 10.96
C ASP A 261 -15.31 12.35 10.25
N LEU A 262 -15.79 13.58 10.01
CA LEU A 262 -14.95 14.67 9.52
C LEU A 262 -13.84 14.99 10.54
N LYS A 263 -14.17 15.16 11.83
CA LYS A 263 -13.16 15.38 12.88
C LYS A 263 -12.14 14.24 12.94
N LEU A 264 -12.61 13.00 12.95
CA LEU A 264 -11.77 11.81 12.96
C LEU A 264 -10.82 11.75 11.76
N SER A 265 -11.31 12.08 10.56
CA SER A 265 -10.46 12.12 9.36
C SER A 265 -9.37 13.19 9.43
N ILE A 266 -9.64 14.32 10.11
CA ILE A 266 -8.63 15.36 10.36
C ILE A 266 -7.66 14.94 11.48
N ASP A 267 -8.12 14.17 12.48
CA ASP A 267 -7.22 13.58 13.48
C ASP A 267 -6.21 12.63 12.83
N TYR A 268 -6.65 11.75 11.93
CA TYR A 268 -5.76 10.91 11.15
C TYR A 268 -4.85 11.71 10.20
N ALA A 269 -5.36 12.78 9.59
CA ALA A 269 -4.52 13.65 8.78
C ALA A 269 -3.42 14.33 9.61
N GLN A 270 -3.72 14.70 10.87
CA GLN A 270 -2.73 15.25 11.79
C GLN A 270 -1.70 14.19 12.21
N LEU A 271 -2.13 12.97 12.53
CA LEU A 271 -1.20 11.85 12.76
C LEU A 271 -0.24 11.69 11.56
N MET A 272 -0.78 11.64 10.34
CA MET A 272 0.06 11.60 9.14
C MET A 272 1.01 12.80 9.03
N ALA A 273 0.54 14.00 9.40
CA ALA A 273 1.34 15.23 9.37
C ALA A 273 2.49 15.21 10.41
N GLU A 274 2.27 14.61 11.58
CA GLU A 274 3.30 14.37 12.61
C GLU A 274 4.38 13.39 12.13
N HIS A 275 4.06 12.59 11.10
CA HIS A 275 5.02 11.78 10.32
C HIS A 275 5.38 12.41 8.97
N SER A 276 5.32 13.75 8.89
CA SER A 276 5.70 14.59 7.75
C SER A 276 4.95 14.33 6.44
N SER A 277 3.73 13.79 6.48
CA SER A 277 2.89 13.68 5.28
C SER A 277 2.48 15.05 4.76
N ILE A 278 2.91 15.40 3.54
CA ILE A 278 2.55 16.67 2.89
C ILE A 278 1.03 16.77 2.66
N ILE A 279 0.36 15.66 2.32
CA ILE A 279 -1.11 15.63 2.21
C ILE A 279 -1.75 15.81 3.59
N GLY A 280 -1.25 15.15 4.63
CA GLY A 280 -1.72 15.33 6.01
C GLY A 280 -1.64 16.79 6.44
N ILE A 281 -0.48 17.42 6.25
CA ILE A 281 -0.25 18.85 6.54
C ILE A 281 -1.23 19.74 5.77
N LEU A 282 -1.48 19.47 4.48
CA LEU A 282 -2.45 20.22 3.69
C LEU A 282 -3.86 20.10 4.28
N ARG A 283 -4.31 18.89 4.66
CA ARG A 283 -5.66 18.71 5.21
C ARG A 283 -5.85 19.42 6.54
N VAL A 284 -4.84 19.40 7.41
CA VAL A 284 -4.89 20.16 8.67
C VAL A 284 -4.87 21.67 8.42
N THR A 285 -4.08 22.14 7.45
CA THR A 285 -4.10 23.53 6.99
C THR A 285 -5.50 23.94 6.54
N GLU A 286 -6.13 23.17 5.65
CA GLU A 286 -7.49 23.44 5.16
C GLU A 286 -8.54 23.39 6.30
N ALA A 287 -8.40 22.46 7.23
CA ALA A 287 -9.32 22.30 8.36
C ALA A 287 -9.39 23.57 9.22
N TYR A 288 -8.24 24.11 9.61
CA TYR A 288 -8.18 25.39 10.33
C TYR A 288 -8.58 26.58 9.45
N LEU A 289 -8.20 26.58 8.17
CA LEU A 289 -8.53 27.67 7.25
C LEU A 289 -10.04 27.82 7.02
N TYR A 290 -10.78 26.72 7.00
CA TYR A 290 -12.20 26.72 6.68
C TYR A 290 -13.11 26.39 7.86
N GLY A 291 -12.56 26.05 9.03
CA GLY A 291 -13.35 25.61 10.19
C GLY A 291 -14.03 24.26 9.96
N LEU A 292 -13.36 23.34 9.24
CA LEU A 292 -13.91 22.03 8.86
C LEU A 292 -13.24 20.93 9.69
N GLY A 293 -13.98 20.33 10.62
CA GLY A 293 -13.44 19.33 11.57
C GLY A 293 -12.53 19.93 12.65
N ARG A 294 -12.33 21.25 12.62
CA ARG A 294 -11.60 22.08 13.60
C ARG A 294 -12.28 23.43 13.71
N GLU A 295 -12.01 24.16 14.79
CA GLU A 295 -12.37 25.57 14.88
C GLU A 295 -11.58 26.39 13.85
N HIS A 296 -12.22 27.40 13.25
CA HIS A 296 -11.56 28.26 12.28
C HIS A 296 -10.47 29.10 12.97
N ASP A 297 -9.22 28.98 12.49
CA ASP A 297 -8.06 29.65 13.06
C ASP A 297 -7.03 29.94 11.96
N ILE A 298 -7.02 31.17 11.46
CA ILE A 298 -6.10 31.60 10.39
C ILE A 298 -4.63 31.63 10.80
N VAL A 299 -4.34 31.75 12.10
CA VAL A 299 -2.96 31.74 12.63
C VAL A 299 -2.42 30.31 12.57
N LYS A 300 -3.19 29.33 13.06
CA LYS A 300 -2.84 27.91 12.95
C LYS A 300 -2.80 27.45 11.49
N ALA A 301 -3.76 27.85 10.67
CA ALA A 301 -3.74 27.54 9.24
C ALA A 301 -2.44 28.02 8.58
N TYR A 302 -2.01 29.25 8.88
CA TYR A 302 -0.76 29.77 8.33
C TYR A 302 0.46 29.01 8.85
N ALA A 303 0.54 28.71 10.15
CA ALA A 303 1.62 27.92 10.72
C ALA A 303 1.74 26.51 10.10
N TRP A 304 0.62 25.80 9.92
CA TRP A 304 0.61 24.50 9.23
C TRP A 304 1.01 24.62 7.76
N SER A 305 0.59 25.68 7.08
CA SER A 305 1.01 25.94 5.70
C SER A 305 2.53 26.17 5.60
N LEU A 306 3.13 26.87 6.57
CA LEU A 306 4.59 27.06 6.65
C LEU A 306 5.32 25.76 7.00
N LEU A 307 4.70 24.89 7.80
CA LEU A 307 5.24 23.55 8.07
C LEU A 307 5.32 22.73 6.77
N SER A 308 4.38 22.88 5.85
CA SER A 308 4.44 22.20 4.54
C SER A 308 5.70 22.59 3.74
N ASP A 309 6.10 23.86 3.77
CA ASP A 309 7.32 24.30 3.08
C ASP A 309 8.57 23.77 3.76
N TYR A 310 8.58 23.76 5.10
CA TYR A 310 9.66 23.17 5.86
C TYR A 310 9.79 21.66 5.60
N ALA A 311 8.67 20.94 5.54
CA ALA A 311 8.64 19.52 5.20
C ALA A 311 9.14 19.28 3.77
N LYS A 312 8.74 20.12 2.81
CA LYS A 312 9.27 20.09 1.44
C LYS A 312 10.80 20.25 1.43
N GLN A 313 11.34 21.25 2.13
CA GLN A 313 12.78 21.46 2.24
C GLN A 313 13.49 20.23 2.81
N LYS A 314 12.93 19.60 3.86
CA LYS A 314 13.51 18.39 4.46
C LYS A 314 13.53 17.21 3.50
N ILE A 315 12.49 17.05 2.69
CA ILE A 315 12.43 16.03 1.63
C ILE A 315 13.51 16.28 0.56
N GLU A 316 13.70 17.54 0.14
CA GLU A 316 14.71 17.92 -0.85
C GLU A 316 16.14 17.70 -0.32
N GLU A 317 16.41 18.06 0.94
CA GLU A 317 17.71 17.89 1.62
C GLU A 317 18.12 16.42 1.79
N GLN A 318 17.17 15.56 2.15
CA GLN A 318 17.43 14.14 2.43
C GLN A 318 17.33 13.25 1.17
N GLY A 319 17.02 13.85 0.01
CA GLY A 319 16.82 13.17 -1.27
C GLY A 319 15.36 12.74 -1.49
N ASN A 320 14.84 12.98 -2.69
CA ASN A 320 13.42 12.79 -3.11
C ASN A 320 12.82 11.36 -2.92
N ASN A 321 13.58 10.38 -2.43
CA ASN A 321 13.10 9.01 -2.19
C ASN A 321 12.17 8.88 -0.96
N LEU A 322 11.95 9.96 -0.21
CA LEU A 322 11.30 9.93 1.12
C LEU A 322 9.84 10.40 1.14
N ALA A 323 9.37 11.02 0.06
CA ALA A 323 7.98 11.42 -0.07
C ALA A 323 7.21 10.51 -1.03
N TRP A 324 5.98 10.14 -0.67
CA TRP A 324 5.15 9.26 -1.48
C TRP A 324 4.96 9.87 -2.86
N HIS A 325 5.30 9.10 -3.90
CA HIS A 325 5.12 9.50 -5.28
C HIS A 325 5.46 10.96 -5.53
N ALA A 326 6.73 11.35 -5.42
CA ALA A 326 7.18 12.75 -5.55
C ALA A 326 6.54 13.51 -6.73
N TYR A 327 6.19 12.82 -7.82
CA TYR A 327 5.46 13.36 -8.96
C TYR A 327 4.02 13.86 -8.67
N GLN A 328 3.40 13.47 -7.56
CA GLN A 328 2.06 13.86 -7.11
C GLN A 328 2.07 15.10 -6.19
N LEU A 329 3.23 15.51 -5.68
CA LEU A 329 3.36 16.63 -4.74
C LEU A 329 3.27 18.04 -5.35
N PRO A 330 3.68 18.31 -6.61
CA PRO A 330 3.66 19.67 -7.14
C PRO A 330 2.32 20.40 -7.03
N PRO A 331 1.16 19.78 -7.32
CA PRO A 331 -0.13 20.46 -7.10
C PRO A 331 -0.45 20.75 -5.64
N VAL A 332 0.07 19.94 -4.69
CA VAL A 332 -0.10 20.18 -3.25
C VAL A 332 0.69 21.41 -2.83
N TRP A 333 1.95 21.52 -3.26
CA TRP A 333 2.77 22.70 -2.98
C TRP A 333 2.22 23.96 -3.63
N GLU A 334 1.77 23.88 -4.88
CA GLU A 334 1.16 25.02 -5.57
C GLU A 334 -0.11 25.49 -4.85
N TYR A 335 -0.96 24.55 -4.42
CA TYR A 335 -2.15 24.93 -3.65
C TYR A 335 -1.82 25.48 -2.27
N ASN A 336 -0.83 24.91 -1.56
CA ASN A 336 -0.35 25.44 -0.28
C ASN A 336 0.17 26.87 -0.42
N LYS A 337 0.97 27.15 -1.47
CA LYS A 337 1.47 28.49 -1.77
C LYS A 337 0.32 29.49 -2.01
N GLN A 338 -0.73 29.08 -2.73
CA GLN A 338 -1.92 29.92 -2.93
C GLN A 338 -2.64 30.21 -1.61
N ILE A 339 -2.70 29.24 -0.68
CA ILE A 339 -3.26 29.45 0.67
C ILE A 339 -2.40 30.45 1.45
N GLN A 340 -1.08 30.25 1.50
CA GLN A 340 -0.14 31.15 2.18
C GLN A 340 -0.24 32.59 1.67
N THR A 341 -0.19 32.80 0.35
CA THR A 341 -0.29 34.15 -0.24
C THR A 341 -1.61 34.85 0.11
N ARG A 342 -2.69 34.09 0.33
CA ARG A 342 -3.97 34.67 0.79
C ARG A 342 -3.91 35.02 2.27
N LEU A 343 -3.35 34.14 3.10
CA LEU A 343 -3.20 34.34 4.54
C LEU A 343 -2.29 35.54 4.85
N GLU A 344 -1.19 35.69 4.14
CA GLU A 344 -0.25 36.82 4.28
C GLU A 344 -0.90 38.19 4.02
N LYS A 345 -1.94 38.25 3.18
CA LYS A 345 -2.68 39.48 2.90
C LYS A 345 -3.67 39.87 4.01
N VAL A 346 -4.09 38.91 4.86
CA VAL A 346 -5.11 39.14 5.88
C VAL A 346 -4.55 39.14 7.30
N LEU A 347 -3.41 38.49 7.53
CA LEU A 347 -2.75 38.44 8.84
C LEU A 347 -1.99 39.72 9.12
N ASN A 348 -2.17 40.27 10.33
CA ASN A 348 -1.32 41.35 10.83
C ASN A 348 0.02 40.81 11.38
N SER A 349 0.97 41.71 11.67
CA SER A 349 2.31 41.33 12.13
C SER A 349 2.31 40.50 13.43
N ALA A 350 1.42 40.80 14.38
CA ALA A 350 1.32 40.04 15.63
C ALA A 350 0.83 38.61 15.38
N GLN A 351 -0.14 38.44 14.48
CA GLN A 351 -0.65 37.13 14.08
C GLN A 351 0.37 36.32 13.28
N GLN A 352 1.14 36.96 12.39
CA GLN A 352 2.24 36.31 11.68
C GLN A 352 3.32 35.83 12.67
N GLN A 353 3.68 36.64 13.66
CA GLN A 353 4.62 36.23 14.70
C GLN A 353 4.07 35.08 15.56
N ALA A 354 2.78 35.10 15.91
CA ALA A 354 2.14 33.99 16.62
C ALA A 354 2.17 32.68 15.80
N ALA A 355 1.97 32.76 14.48
CA ALA A 355 2.08 31.61 13.60
C ALA A 355 3.51 31.05 13.53
N LEU A 356 4.53 31.91 13.52
CA LEU A 356 5.94 31.48 13.56
C LEU A 356 6.31 30.80 14.90
N ASN A 357 5.77 31.30 16.01
CA ASN A 357 5.92 30.66 17.31
C ASN A 357 5.27 29.28 17.32
N TYR A 358 4.02 29.18 16.83
CA TYR A 358 3.32 27.90 16.74
C TYR A 358 3.99 26.92 15.77
N LEU A 359 4.57 27.40 14.64
CA LEU A 359 5.37 26.58 13.75
C LEU A 359 6.57 25.94 14.48
N THR A 360 7.18 26.65 15.42
CA THR A 360 8.28 26.12 16.23
C THR A 360 7.81 24.95 17.08
N GLU A 361 6.63 25.04 17.69
CA GLU A 361 6.00 23.93 18.41
C GLU A 361 5.61 22.77 17.48
N LEU A 362 5.09 23.05 16.28
CA LEU A 362 4.76 22.00 15.32
C LEU A 362 5.99 21.19 14.92
N LYS A 363 7.14 21.85 14.72
CA LYS A 363 8.39 21.17 14.38
C LYS A 363 8.87 20.19 15.46
N THR A 364 8.57 20.44 16.74
CA THR A 364 8.96 19.50 17.82
C THR A 364 8.03 18.30 17.92
N LYS A 365 6.82 18.36 17.33
CA LYS A 365 5.88 17.25 17.26
C LYS A 365 6.15 16.27 16.12
N ILE A 366 7.07 16.60 15.21
CA ILE A 366 7.38 15.73 14.08
C ILE A 366 8.21 14.54 14.55
N VAL A 367 7.63 13.35 14.42
CA VAL A 367 8.22 12.07 14.83
C VAL A 367 9.20 11.55 13.79
N SER A 368 8.85 11.68 12.50
CA SER A 368 9.67 11.24 11.38
C SER A 368 9.53 12.21 10.22
N TRP A 369 10.66 12.55 9.60
CA TRP A 369 10.70 13.29 8.33
C TRP A 369 10.67 12.38 7.10
N ASN A 370 10.58 11.07 7.31
CA ASN A 370 10.48 10.05 6.28
C ASN A 370 9.11 9.37 6.38
N TYR A 371 8.10 10.04 5.82
CA TYR A 371 6.73 9.54 5.76
C TYR A 371 6.65 8.17 5.09
N ASN A 372 7.38 7.94 3.99
CA ASN A 372 7.38 6.66 3.28
C ASN A 372 7.83 5.51 4.19
N ARG A 373 8.91 5.71 4.94
CA ARG A 373 9.38 4.68 5.88
C ARG A 373 8.36 4.40 6.96
N TRP A 374 7.73 5.44 7.52
CA TRP A 374 6.67 5.23 8.51
C TRP A 374 5.48 4.49 7.90
N ARG A 375 4.98 4.91 6.73
CA ARG A 375 3.86 4.25 6.05
C ARG A 375 4.16 2.79 5.71
N ASP A 376 5.40 2.47 5.37
CA ASP A 376 5.83 1.11 5.01
C ASP A 376 6.14 0.22 6.24
N GLN A 377 6.19 0.81 7.44
CA GLN A 377 6.24 0.06 8.70
C GLN A 377 4.88 -0.63 8.94
N ILE A 378 4.96 -1.71 9.70
CA ILE A 378 3.80 -2.40 10.24
C ILE A 378 4.04 -2.46 11.74
N ASP A 379 3.09 -1.94 12.52
CA ASP A 379 3.15 -2.02 13.98
C ASP A 379 3.14 -3.48 14.44
N ASP A 380 3.68 -3.71 15.63
CA ASP A 380 3.84 -5.06 16.13
C ASP A 380 2.50 -5.73 16.46
N PHE A 381 2.01 -6.53 15.51
CA PHE A 381 0.78 -7.30 15.64
C PHE A 381 1.08 -8.79 15.77
N HIS A 382 0.61 -9.39 16.87
CA HIS A 382 0.76 -10.82 17.08
C HIS A 382 -0.30 -11.57 16.25
N PRO A 383 0.11 -12.44 15.31
CA PRO A 383 -0.82 -13.16 14.46
C PRO A 383 -1.64 -14.17 15.27
N LYS A 384 -2.91 -14.34 14.88
CA LYS A 384 -3.76 -15.39 15.43
C LYS A 384 -3.68 -16.65 14.55
N PRO A 385 -3.66 -17.86 15.14
CA PRO A 385 -3.62 -19.12 14.40
C PRO A 385 -4.69 -19.27 13.30
#